data_AF-F3GDB8-F1
#
_entry.id   AF-F3GDB8-F1
#
_cell.length_a   1.000
_cell.length_b   1.000
_cell.length_c   1.000
_cell.angle_alpha   90.00
_cell.angle_beta   90.00
_cell.angle_gamma   90.00
#
_symmetry.space_group_name_H-M   'P 1'
#
loop_
_entity.id
_entity.type
_entity.pdbx_description
1 polymer ?
#
loop_
_entity_poly.entity_id
_entity_poly.type
_entity_poly.pdbx_seq_one_letter_code
_entity_poly.pdbx_strand_id
1 'polypeptide(L)' 'MTVEQVSLPVTEDLYEHAPCGLLITLPNGTIERANLTFCRWLGLE' A
#
# COMPACT_ATOMS: atom_id res chain seq x y z
N MET A 1 -20.05 -28.69 1.38
CA MET A 1 -18.94 -27.74 1.11
C MET A 1 -19.28 -26.48 1.88
N THR A 2 -18.55 -26.20 2.97
CA THR A 2 -18.70 -24.96 3.74
C THR A 2 -17.91 -23.87 3.04
N VAL A 3 -18.57 -22.78 2.64
CA VAL A 3 -17.89 -21.60 2.12
C VAL A 3 -17.31 -20.88 3.34
N GLU A 4 -16.00 -20.92 3.50
CA GLU A 4 -15.33 -20.08 4.49
C GLU A 4 -15.52 -18.62 4.07
N GLN A 5 -16.17 -17.85 4.92
CA GLN A 5 -16.35 -16.42 4.70
C GLN A 5 -15.03 -15.71 5.02
N VAL A 6 -14.22 -15.48 3.98
CA VAL A 6 -12.97 -14.73 4.09
C VAL A 6 -13.31 -13.26 4.32
N SER A 7 -12.88 -12.73 5.48
CA SER A 7 -12.90 -11.29 5.74
C SER A 7 -11.93 -10.59 4.80
N LEU A 8 -12.36 -9.47 4.21
CA LEU A 8 -11.44 -8.60 3.48
C LEU A 8 -10.42 -7.98 4.47
N PRO A 9 -9.18 -7.74 4.03
CA PRO A 9 -8.19 -7.02 4.81
C PRO A 9 -8.61 -5.56 5.01
N VAL A 10 -8.04 -4.90 6.01
CA VAL A 10 -8.25 -3.46 6.21
C VAL A 10 -7.58 -2.67 5.08
N THR A 11 -8.08 -1.48 4.81
CA THR A 11 -7.58 -0.63 3.71
C THR A 11 -6.09 -0.31 3.83
N GLU A 12 -5.57 -0.15 5.06
CA GLU A 12 -4.14 0.10 5.28
C GLU A 12 -3.29 -1.07 4.76
N ASP A 13 -3.68 -2.31 5.04
CA ASP A 13 -2.94 -3.50 4.58
C ASP A 13 -2.94 -3.59 3.05
N LEU A 14 -4.06 -3.24 2.40
CA LEU A 14 -4.16 -3.19 0.95
C LEU A 14 -3.26 -2.10 0.35
N TYR A 15 -3.14 -0.95 1.02
CA TYR A 15 -2.27 0.14 0.60
C TYR A 15 -0.79 -0.24 0.75
N GLU A 16 -0.40 -0.69 1.94
CA GLU A 16 0.98 -0.97 2.29
C GLU A 16 1.56 -2.15 1.51
N HIS A 17 0.74 -3.16 1.26
CA HIS A 17 1.15 -4.39 0.56
C HIS A 17 0.62 -4.49 -0.86
N ALA A 18 0.19 -3.38 -1.46
CA ALA A 18 -0.12 -3.34 -2.88
C ALA A 18 1.08 -3.82 -3.70
N PRO A 19 0.87 -4.59 -4.79
CA PRO A 19 1.97 -5.05 -5.64
C PRO A 19 2.63 -3.93 -6.44
N CYS A 20 2.04 -2.73 -6.44
CA CYS A 20 2.57 -1.52 -7.04
C CYS A 20 3.04 -0.51 -5.98
N GLY A 21 4.01 0.32 -6.35
CA GLY A 21 4.38 1.49 -5.56
C GLY A 21 3.29 2.56 -5.64
N LEU A 22 2.83 3.03 -4.48
CA LEU A 22 1.78 4.04 -4.36
C LEU A 22 2.34 5.27 -3.64
N LEU A 23 2.05 6.45 -4.19
CA LEU A 23 2.42 7.74 -3.62
C LEU A 23 1.18 8.61 -3.44
N ILE A 24 1.09 9.26 -2.29
CA ILE A 24 0.17 10.37 -2.06
C ILE A 24 1.00 11.63 -2.08
N THR A 25 0.59 12.59 -2.92
CA THR A 25 1.31 13.85 -3.08
C THR A 25 0.40 15.03 -2.80
N LEU A 26 0.99 16.10 -2.28
CA LEU A 26 0.38 17.41 -2.28
C LEU A 26 0.35 17.97 -3.72
N PRO A 27 -0.49 18.97 -4.04
CA PRO A 27 -0.56 19.55 -5.38
C PRO A 27 0.76 20.14 -5.91
N ASN A 28 1.71 20.45 -5.01
CA ASN A 28 3.05 20.93 -5.37
C ASN A 28 4.05 19.79 -5.68
N GLY A 29 3.63 18.53 -5.62
CA GLY A 29 4.46 17.36 -5.88
C GLY A 29 5.23 16.81 -4.68
N THR A 30 5.13 17.42 -3.50
CA THR A 30 5.70 16.85 -2.27
C THR A 30 5.03 15.52 -1.95
N ILE A 31 5.82 14.47 -1.74
CA ILE A 31 5.33 13.16 -1.27
C ILE A 31 4.91 13.32 0.20
N GLU A 32 3.63 13.10 0.47
CA GLU A 32 3.06 13.07 1.82
C GLU A 32 3.12 11.66 2.42
N ARG A 33 2.87 10.63 1.58
CA ARG A 33 2.98 9.21 1.97
C ARG A 33 3.48 8.36 0.81
N ALA A 34 4.21 7.30 1.15
CA ALA A 34 4.63 6.25 0.25
C ALA A 34 4.37 4.89 0.91
N ASN A 35 3.86 3.92 0.15
CA ASN A 35 3.64 2.58 0.68
C ASN A 35 4.95 1.78 0.81
N LEU A 36 4.93 0.73 1.62
CA LEU A 36 6.09 -0.15 1.83
C LEU A 36 6.68 -0.70 0.54
N THR A 37 5.85 -1.09 -0.45
CA THR A 37 6.34 -1.59 -1.74
C THR A 37 7.22 -0.57 -2.46
N PHE A 38 6.81 0.70 -2.51
CA PHE A 38 7.62 1.75 -3.11
C PHE A 38 8.93 1.98 -2.35
N CYS A 39 8.88 2.06 -1.01
CA CYS A 39 10.08 2.24 -0.17
C CYS A 39 11.10 1.12 -0.41
N ARG A 40 10.64 -0.14 -0.46
CA ARG A 40 11.50 -1.31 -0.76
C ARG A 40 12.14 -1.23 -2.14
N TRP A 41 11.41 -0.78 -3.16
CA TRP A 41 12.00 -0.59 -4.50
C TRP A 41 13.13 0.43 -4.54
N LEU A 42 13.10 1.42 -3.65
CA LEU A 42 14.16 2.42 -3.49
C LEU A 42 15.28 1.97 -2.55
N GLY A 43 15.20 0.77 -1.95
CA GLY A 43 16.17 0.29 -0.96
C GLY A 43 16.06 0.99 0.41
N LEU A 44 14.88 1.54 0.72
CA LEU A 44 14.56 2.14 2.01
C LEU A 44 13.86 1.07 2.86
N GLU A 45 14.66 0.20 3.47
CA GLU A 45 14.26 -0.83 4.44
C GLU A 45 14.45 -0.36 5.89
#